data_AF-A0A920KCV2-F1
#
_entry.id   AF-A0A920KCV2-F1
#
_cell.length_a   1.000
_cell.length_b   1.000
_cell.length_c   1.000
_cell.angle_alpha   90.00
_cell.angle_beta   90.00
_cell.angle_gamma   90.00
#
_symmetry.space_group_name_H-M   'P 1'
#
loop_
_entity.id
_entity.type
_entity.pdbx_description
1 polymer ?
#
loop_
_entity_poly.entity_id
_entity_poly.type
_entity_poly.pdbx_seq_one_letter_code
_entity_poly.pdbx_strand_id
1 'polypeptide(L)'
;MHSTCSYFASEKSIQEGFIKYENWLNKLTTEESNFTQIYKECTIPSPCWMARKLDIENIGGFKCLTYPEDYDLAFKMYYSKFKIISVKKVLHHWRDHPNRISRTSETYKMENLLPKTKIFLDYEIKHEHVILWGLEKKLNV
;
A
#
# COMPACT_ATOMS: atom_id res chain seq x y z
N MET A 1 14.32 3.83 0.93
CA MET A 1 14.11 5.06 0.13
C MET A 1 12.99 4.82 -0.85
N HIS A 2 12.14 5.83 -1.11
CA HIS A 2 11.23 5.82 -2.27
C HIS A 2 10.91 7.24 -2.74
N SER A 3 10.08 7.43 -3.76
CA SER A 3 9.75 8.74 -4.34
C SER A 3 8.25 8.95 -4.57
N THR A 4 7.88 10.20 -4.84
CA THR A 4 6.54 10.55 -5.34
C THR A 4 6.28 9.99 -6.73
N CYS A 5 5.00 9.88 -7.11
CA CYS A 5 4.54 9.34 -8.38
C CYS A 5 3.55 10.28 -9.09
N SER A 6 3.33 10.06 -10.38
CA SER A 6 2.25 10.73 -11.11
C SER A 6 1.54 9.79 -12.10
N TYR A 7 0.22 9.87 -12.18
CA TYR A 7 -0.57 9.10 -13.14
C TYR A 7 -0.58 9.72 -14.52
N PHE A 8 -0.60 8.86 -15.53
CA PHE A 8 -0.88 9.25 -16.90
C PHE A 8 -1.69 8.16 -17.62
N ALA A 9 -2.41 8.54 -18.67
CA ALA A 9 -3.18 7.62 -19.51
C ALA A 9 -3.07 8.06 -20.97
N SER A 10 -3.09 7.11 -21.90
CA SER A 10 -2.86 7.38 -23.32
C SER A 10 -4.13 7.76 -24.07
N GLU A 11 -5.29 7.22 -23.69
CA GLU A 11 -6.54 7.30 -24.47
C GLU A 11 -7.71 7.90 -23.68
N LYS A 12 -7.44 8.44 -22.48
CA LYS A 12 -8.45 9.01 -21.59
C LYS A 12 -7.85 9.99 -20.60
N SER A 13 -8.70 10.83 -20.03
CA SER A 13 -8.33 11.63 -18.87
C SER A 13 -8.17 10.74 -17.62
N ILE A 14 -7.29 11.16 -16.71
CA ILE A 14 -7.20 10.55 -15.39
C ILE A 14 -8.47 10.89 -14.60
N GLN A 15 -9.09 9.87 -14.01
CA GLN A 15 -10.29 10.05 -13.20
C GLN A 15 -9.94 10.74 -11.88
N GLU A 16 -10.86 11.54 -11.35
CA GLU A 16 -10.68 12.32 -10.13
C GLU A 16 -10.21 11.47 -8.93
N GLY A 17 -10.69 10.23 -8.82
CA GLY A 17 -10.25 9.29 -7.78
C GLY A 17 -8.75 9.00 -7.80
N PHE A 18 -8.16 8.85 -8.99
CA PHE A 18 -6.72 8.63 -9.14
C PHE A 18 -5.90 9.88 -8.81
N ILE A 19 -6.41 11.08 -9.17
CA ILE A 19 -5.77 12.35 -8.79
C ILE A 19 -5.77 12.51 -7.26
N LYS A 20 -6.89 12.22 -6.60
CA LYS A 20 -6.98 12.26 -5.13
C LYS A 20 -6.04 11.24 -4.47
N TYR A 21 -5.98 10.02 -5.02
CA TYR A 21 -5.08 8.97 -4.54
C TYR A 21 -3.60 9.36 -4.70
N GLU A 22 -3.21 9.88 -5.87
CA GLU A 22 -1.87 10.41 -6.13
C GLU A 22 -1.49 11.49 -5.14
N ASN A 23 -2.34 12.51 -4.97
CA ASN A 23 -2.07 13.62 -4.06
C ASN A 23 -1.92 13.15 -2.62
N TRP A 24 -2.78 12.21 -2.18
CA TRP A 24 -2.68 11.60 -0.86
C TRP A 24 -1.36 10.85 -0.67
N LEU A 25 -0.98 10.01 -1.64
CA LEU A 25 0.23 9.21 -1.57
C LEU A 25 1.50 10.07 -1.62
N ASN A 26 1.52 11.09 -2.48
CA ASN A 26 2.61 12.04 -2.60
C ASN A 26 2.77 12.89 -1.34
N LYS A 27 1.68 13.26 -0.67
CA LYS A 27 1.72 13.95 0.62
C LYS A 27 2.41 13.10 1.67
N LEU A 28 1.95 11.85 1.85
CA LEU A 28 2.55 10.89 2.79
C LEU A 28 4.05 10.72 2.53
N THR A 29 4.42 10.58 1.26
CA THR A 29 5.81 10.43 0.82
C THR A 29 6.66 11.65 1.17
N THR A 30 6.16 12.85 0.85
CA THR A 30 6.88 14.11 1.04
C THR A 30 7.10 14.41 2.52
N GLU A 31 6.16 14.00 3.36
CA GLU A 31 6.19 14.11 4.82
C GLU A 31 6.87 12.91 5.50
N GLU A 32 7.27 11.88 4.73
CA GLU A 32 7.84 10.61 5.24
C GLU A 32 6.93 9.91 6.27
N SER A 33 5.62 10.14 6.16
CA SER A 33 4.59 9.70 7.10
C SER A 33 3.81 8.48 6.58
N ASN A 34 4.32 7.76 5.58
CA ASN A 34 3.59 6.70 4.90
C ASN A 34 3.03 5.64 5.85
N PHE A 35 3.77 5.25 6.90
CA PHE A 35 3.29 4.24 7.83
C PHE A 35 2.13 4.68 8.73
N THR A 36 1.87 5.99 8.86
CA THR A 36 0.74 6.51 9.67
C THR A 36 -0.64 6.10 9.13
N GLN A 37 -0.71 5.72 7.85
CA GLN A 37 -1.96 5.32 7.19
C GLN A 37 -1.87 3.93 6.54
N ILE A 38 -0.98 3.07 7.03
CA ILE A 38 -0.69 1.75 6.44
C ILE A 38 -1.93 0.83 6.33
N TYR A 39 -2.93 1.00 7.21
CA TYR A 39 -4.18 0.24 7.17
C TYR A 39 -5.21 0.75 6.17
N LYS A 40 -5.05 1.99 5.69
CA LYS A 40 -5.94 2.57 4.70
C LYS A 40 -5.72 1.92 3.34
N GLU A 41 -4.47 1.89 2.89
CA GLU A 41 -4.04 1.30 1.63
C GLU A 41 -2.52 1.08 1.61
N CYS A 42 -1.95 0.49 0.55
CA CYS A 42 -0.50 0.42 0.37
C CYS A 42 0.06 1.85 0.26
N THR A 43 0.73 2.32 1.33
CA THR A 43 1.20 3.70 1.45
C THR A 43 2.58 3.94 0.85
N ILE A 44 3.26 2.90 0.37
CA ILE A 44 4.54 3.05 -0.32
C ILE A 44 4.40 2.47 -1.74
N PRO A 45 4.38 3.29 -2.80
CA PRO A 45 4.28 2.79 -4.17
C PRO A 45 5.45 1.86 -4.51
N SER A 46 5.12 0.60 -4.84
CA SER A 46 6.04 -0.49 -5.20
C SER A 46 7.16 -0.13 -6.21
N PRO A 47 6.94 0.64 -7.28
CA PRO A 47 7.93 0.75 -8.36
C PRO A 47 9.14 1.65 -8.06
N CYS A 48 9.28 2.20 -6.86
CA CYS A 48 10.44 3.03 -6.48
C CYS A 48 11.05 2.64 -5.12
N TRP A 49 10.86 1.40 -4.68
CA TRP A 49 11.50 0.94 -3.45
C TRP A 49 12.98 0.70 -3.64
N MET A 50 13.77 1.28 -2.74
CA MET A 50 15.19 0.95 -2.62
C MET A 50 15.51 0.72 -1.15
N ALA A 51 15.99 -0.48 -0.85
CA ALA A 51 16.41 -0.91 0.47
C ALA A 51 17.67 -1.76 0.35
N ARG A 52 18.43 -1.89 1.45
CA ARG A 52 19.55 -2.84 1.47
C ARG A 52 19.00 -4.25 1.39
N LYS A 53 19.59 -5.07 0.52
CA LYS A 53 19.20 -6.47 0.32
C LYS A 53 19.12 -7.23 1.66
N LEU A 54 20.16 -7.10 2.49
CA LEU A 54 20.24 -7.80 3.78
C LEU A 54 19.08 -7.41 4.72
N ASP A 55 18.68 -6.14 4.73
CA ASP A 55 17.57 -5.68 5.56
C ASP A 55 16.25 -6.33 5.11
N ILE A 56 16.03 -6.47 3.79
CA ILE A 56 14.86 -7.14 3.23
C ILE A 56 14.87 -8.64 3.53
N GLU A 57 16.02 -9.30 3.40
CA GLU A 57 16.16 -10.72 3.71
C GLU A 57 15.92 -11.01 5.19
N ASN A 58 16.39 -10.14 6.09
CA ASN A 58 16.22 -10.28 7.54
C ASN A 58 14.76 -10.20 7.99
N ILE A 59 13.91 -9.49 7.25
CA ILE A 59 12.46 -9.41 7.53
C ILE A 59 11.66 -10.49 6.76
N GLY A 60 12.35 -11.45 6.14
CA GLY A 60 11.76 -12.55 5.37
C GLY A 60 11.47 -12.24 3.90
N GLY A 61 11.63 -10.99 3.47
CA GLY A 61 11.39 -10.54 2.10
C GLY A 61 10.02 -10.97 1.57
N PHE A 62 9.98 -11.47 0.34
CA PHE A 62 8.77 -11.96 -0.33
C PHE A 62 8.41 -13.42 -0.04
N LYS A 63 8.99 -14.01 1.02
CA LYS A 63 8.66 -15.40 1.41
C LYS A 63 7.37 -15.42 2.23
N CYS A 64 6.61 -16.50 2.08
CA CYS A 64 5.39 -16.79 2.85
C CYS A 64 4.38 -15.62 2.85
N LEU A 65 4.08 -15.08 1.66
CA LEU A 65 3.12 -13.99 1.51
C LEU A 65 1.76 -14.39 2.06
N THR A 66 1.22 -13.57 2.97
CA THR A 66 -0.14 -13.73 3.51
C THR A 66 -1.10 -12.69 2.96
N TYR A 67 -0.57 -11.80 2.14
CA TYR A 67 -1.21 -10.63 1.55
C TYR A 67 -0.55 -10.34 0.19
N PRO A 68 -1.12 -9.48 -0.69
CA PRO A 68 -0.43 -9.08 -1.91
C PRO A 68 0.97 -8.55 -1.59
N GLU A 69 1.92 -8.80 -2.48
CA GLU A 69 3.35 -8.77 -2.18
C GLU A 69 3.84 -7.41 -1.69
N ASP A 70 3.24 -6.34 -2.21
CA ASP A 70 3.56 -4.97 -1.88
C ASP A 70 3.01 -4.59 -0.49
N TYR A 71 1.79 -4.98 -0.16
CA TYR A 71 1.25 -4.72 1.16
C TYR A 71 1.93 -5.58 2.24
N ASP A 72 2.17 -6.87 1.94
CA ASP A 72 2.86 -7.79 2.85
C ASP A 72 4.25 -7.24 3.22
N LEU A 73 5.02 -6.80 2.22
CA LEU A 73 6.32 -6.20 2.47
C LEU A 73 6.22 -4.86 3.22
N ALA A 74 5.24 -4.01 2.92
CA ALA A 74 5.03 -2.76 3.63
C ALA A 74 4.76 -2.99 5.14
N PHE A 75 3.93 -3.98 5.49
CA PHE A 75 3.70 -4.36 6.88
C PHE A 75 4.95 -4.93 7.54
N LYS A 76 5.69 -5.81 6.86
CA LYS A 76 6.98 -6.34 7.37
C LYS A 76 7.97 -5.21 7.66
N MET A 77 8.09 -4.22 6.79
CA MET A 77 8.93 -3.04 7.01
C MET A 77 8.44 -2.20 8.19
N TYR A 78 7.14 -1.96 8.29
CA TYR A 78 6.52 -1.20 9.38
C TYR A 78 6.78 -1.83 10.75
N TYR A 79 6.48 -3.12 10.92
CA TYR A 79 6.70 -3.83 12.18
C TYR A 79 8.18 -4.01 12.52
N SER A 80 9.05 -4.05 11.51
CA SER A 80 10.50 -4.05 11.68
C SER A 80 11.08 -2.65 11.92
N LYS A 81 10.23 -1.62 12.09
CA LYS A 81 10.59 -0.24 12.42
C LYS A 81 11.51 0.42 11.39
N PHE A 82 11.33 0.08 10.12
CA PHE A 82 12.09 0.72 9.05
C PHE A 82 11.81 2.22 9.04
N LYS A 83 12.85 3.01 8.77
CA LYS A 83 12.70 4.44 8.54
C LYS A 83 12.56 4.69 7.04
N ILE A 84 11.52 5.42 6.68
CA ILE A 84 11.33 5.86 5.30
C ILE A 84 12.20 7.09 5.07
N ILE A 85 12.82 7.12 3.90
CA ILE A 85 13.54 8.28 3.38
C ILE A 85 12.96 8.54 2.00
N SER A 86 12.50 9.76 1.74
CA SER A 86 11.85 10.08 0.47
C SER A 86 12.68 10.98 -0.44
N VAL A 87 12.57 10.71 -1.74
CA VAL A 87 12.98 11.64 -2.79
C VAL A 87 11.76 12.46 -3.18
N LYS A 88 11.79 13.75 -2.88
CA LYS A 88 10.72 14.73 -3.11
C LYS A 88 10.64 15.17 -4.58
N LYS A 89 10.72 14.19 -5.49
CA LYS A 89 10.63 14.36 -6.94
C LYS A 89 9.83 13.20 -7.53
N VAL A 90 9.06 13.47 -8.57
CA VAL A 90 8.37 12.41 -9.32
C VAL A 90 9.43 11.60 -10.06
N LEU A 91 9.61 10.34 -9.67
CA LEU A 91 10.47 9.39 -10.38
C LEU A 91 9.67 8.23 -11.00
N HIS A 92 8.40 8.07 -10.60
CA HIS A 92 7.52 7.05 -11.13
C HIS A 92 6.33 7.66 -11.86
N HIS A 93 6.14 7.28 -13.12
CA HIS A 93 4.93 7.58 -13.88
C HIS A 93 4.07 6.32 -13.98
N TRP A 94 2.89 6.35 -13.37
CA TRP A 94 1.99 5.21 -13.33
C TRP A 94 0.98 5.29 -14.46
N ARG A 95 1.06 4.36 -15.40
CA ARG A 95 0.10 4.28 -16.50
C ARG A 95 -1.22 3.69 -16.02
N ASP A 96 -2.32 4.43 -16.16
CA ASP A 96 -3.65 3.86 -16.00
C ASP A 96 -4.14 3.23 -17.31
N HIS A 97 -4.15 1.90 -17.36
CA HIS A 97 -4.63 1.12 -18.52
C HIS A 97 -5.56 -0.04 -18.07
N PRO A 98 -6.43 -0.57 -18.95
CA PRO A 98 -7.42 -1.59 -18.59
C PRO A 98 -6.78 -2.86 -18.01
N ASN A 99 -5.66 -3.30 -18.58
CA ASN A 99 -5.00 -4.57 -18.24
C ASN A 99 -4.01 -4.48 -17.06
N ARG A 100 -4.12 -3.47 -16.20
CA ARG A 100 -3.21 -3.33 -15.05
C ARG A 100 -3.47 -4.45 -14.03
N ILE A 101 -2.41 -4.96 -13.41
CA ILE A 101 -2.48 -6.14 -12.53
C ILE A 101 -3.48 -5.97 -11.38
N SER A 102 -3.59 -4.76 -10.83
CA SER A 102 -4.54 -4.42 -9.76
C SER A 102 -6.02 -4.44 -10.20
N ARG A 103 -6.31 -4.59 -11.50
CA ARG A 103 -7.68 -4.77 -12.03
C ARG A 103 -7.97 -6.20 -12.44
N THR A 104 -6.96 -6.93 -12.90
CA THR A 104 -7.13 -8.20 -13.60
C THR A 104 -6.62 -9.41 -12.81
N SER A 105 -5.72 -9.21 -11.85
CA SER A 105 -5.14 -10.31 -11.07
C SER A 105 -6.06 -10.70 -9.91
N GLU A 106 -6.16 -12.01 -9.69
CA GLU A 106 -6.89 -12.57 -8.55
C GLU A 106 -6.25 -12.16 -7.22
N THR A 107 -4.93 -11.98 -7.18
CA THR A 107 -4.18 -11.54 -6.00
C THR A 107 -4.72 -10.24 -5.42
N TYR A 108 -5.20 -9.31 -6.26
CA TYR A 108 -5.67 -7.99 -5.84
C TYR A 108 -7.19 -7.89 -5.71
N LYS A 109 -7.91 -9.03 -5.70
CA LYS A 109 -9.35 -9.03 -5.39
C LYS A 109 -9.59 -8.60 -3.94
N MET A 110 -10.76 -8.04 -3.67
CA MET A 110 -11.09 -7.44 -2.37
C MET A 110 -11.00 -8.45 -1.22
N GLU A 111 -11.38 -9.72 -1.43
CA GLU A 111 -11.25 -10.79 -0.45
C GLU A 111 -9.79 -11.01 0.00
N ASN A 112 -8.84 -10.84 -0.92
CA ASN A 112 -7.41 -10.96 -0.64
C ASN A 112 -6.84 -9.70 0.02
N LEU A 113 -7.62 -8.61 0.10
CA LEU A 113 -7.31 -7.39 0.83
C LEU A 113 -7.84 -7.41 2.28
N LEU A 114 -8.58 -8.44 2.70
CA LEU A 114 -9.10 -8.60 4.07
C LEU A 114 -8.06 -8.94 5.15
N PRO A 115 -6.95 -9.67 4.88
CA PRO A 115 -5.95 -9.98 5.89
C PRO A 115 -5.41 -8.79 6.71
N LYS A 116 -5.50 -7.55 6.21
CA LYS A 116 -5.17 -6.34 7.00
C LYS A 116 -5.94 -6.22 8.32
N THR A 117 -7.19 -6.69 8.36
CA THR A 117 -8.00 -6.71 9.58
C THR A 117 -7.42 -7.68 10.59
N LYS A 118 -6.99 -8.86 10.13
CA LYS A 118 -6.32 -9.83 10.99
C LYS A 118 -5.00 -9.27 11.52
N ILE A 119 -4.19 -8.65 10.65
CA ILE A 119 -2.94 -7.98 11.05
C ILE A 119 -3.24 -6.91 12.13
N PHE A 120 -4.27 -6.09 11.96
CA PHE A 120 -4.65 -5.09 12.96
C PHE A 120 -5.04 -5.72 14.31
N LEU A 121 -5.86 -6.77 14.27
CA LEU A 121 -6.28 -7.49 15.48
C LEU A 121 -5.10 -8.16 16.20
N ASP A 122 -4.20 -8.80 15.45
CA ASP A 122 -3.09 -9.57 16.01
C ASP A 122 -1.97 -8.68 16.59
N TYR A 123 -1.75 -7.49 15.99
CA TYR A 123 -0.57 -6.67 16.32
C TYR A 123 -0.88 -5.31 16.97
N GLU A 124 -2.06 -4.71 16.77
CA GLU A 124 -2.37 -3.35 17.26
C GLU A 124 -3.39 -3.34 18.40
N ILE A 125 -4.35 -4.28 18.41
CA ILE A 125 -5.36 -4.34 19.46
C ILE A 125 -4.76 -4.89 20.75
N LYS A 126 -4.80 -4.08 21.80
CA LYS A 126 -4.41 -4.43 23.18
C LYS A 126 -5.58 -4.39 24.16
N HIS A 127 -6.80 -4.16 23.65
CA HIS A 127 -8.00 -3.98 24.44
C HIS A 127 -8.89 -5.21 24.34
N GLU A 128 -9.52 -5.59 25.45
CA GLU A 128 -10.41 -6.75 25.53
C GLU A 128 -11.74 -6.53 24.79
N HIS A 129 -12.13 -5.28 24.58
CA HIS A 129 -13.36 -4.90 23.89
C HIS A 129 -13.06 -3.99 22.70
N VAL A 130 -13.43 -4.45 21.50
CA VAL A 130 -13.28 -3.71 20.24
C VAL A 130 -14.67 -3.45 19.67
N ILE A 131 -14.95 -2.19 19.32
CA ILE A 131 -16.15 -1.81 18.58
C ILE A 131 -15.74 -1.54 17.13
N LEU A 132 -16.28 -2.31 16.20
CA LEU A 132 -16.17 -2.04 14.77
C LEU A 132 -17.40 -1.26 14.32
N TRP A 133 -17.20 -0.06 13.79
CA TRP A 133 -18.27 0.76 13.21
C TRP A 133 -17.87 1.20 11.81
N GLY A 134 -18.69 0.84 10.81
CA GLY A 134 -18.65 1.39 9.46
C GLY A 134 -20.02 1.36 8.80
N LEU A 135 -20.18 2.12 7.71
CA LEU A 135 -21.37 2.07 6.85
C LEU A 135 -21.18 0.98 5.79
N GLU A 136 -22.13 0.04 5.69
CA GLU A 136 -22.15 -0.99 4.66
C GLU A 136 -22.29 -0.40 3.25
N LYS A 137 -21.51 -0.93 2.30
CA LYS A 137 -21.92 -1.07 0.90
C LYS A 137 -21.43 -2.41 0.35
N LYS A 138 -22.36 -3.37 0.29
CA LYS A 138 -22.36 -4.68 -0.41
C LYS A 138 -21.00 -5.34 -0.66
N LEU A 139 -20.61 -6.23 0.25
CA LEU A 139 -20.06 -7.53 -0.16
C LEU A 139 -21.24 -8.40 -0.58
N ASN A 140 -21.53 -8.45 -1.88
CA ASN A 140 -22.29 -9.59 -2.40
C ASN A 140 -21.28 -10.72 -2.57
N VAL A 141 -21.30 -11.68 -1.62
CA VAL A 141 -20.71 -13.01 -1.82
C VAL A 141 -21.59 -13.79 -2.79
#